data_AF-A0A0C1RA98-F1
#
_entry.id   AF-A0A0C1RA98-F1
#
_cell.length_a   1.000
_cell.length_b   1.000
_cell.length_c   1.000
_cell.angle_alpha   90.00
_cell.angle_beta   90.00
_cell.angle_gamma   90.00
#
_symmetry.space_group_name_H-M   'P 1'
#
loop_
_entity.id
_entity.type
_entity.pdbx_description
1 polymer ?
#
loop_
_entity_poly.entity_id
_entity_poly.type
_entity_poly.pdbx_seq_one_letter_code
_entity_poly.pdbx_strand_id
1 'polypeptide(L)'
;MTSLSLVQQAESLAAQFEFTQSSLPEVGRLLYVLTSHIRQGQIAEIGSGCGVGAAWIVSALHPDSTFITIESDRQLAKLVQQLFAGKSNVHALQGDWRDLLTYAPFDLLFADGGKAKVTEPQTLITALKPGGLILLDDLTPEEYWPSQWQGRTDPIREFWLKDPHIAATEIRVTAKNSVILATRTQ
;
A
#
# COMPACT_ATOMS: atom_id res chain seq x y z
N MET A 1 -21.52 -19.69 -14.61
CA MET A 1 -21.09 -18.99 -13.39
C MET A 1 -19.97 -18.04 -13.79
N THR A 2 -20.21 -16.74 -13.77
CA THR A 2 -19.16 -15.73 -13.95
C THR A 2 -18.25 -15.77 -12.73
N SER A 3 -16.94 -15.98 -12.93
CA SER A 3 -15.96 -15.91 -11.85
C SER A 3 -15.91 -14.47 -11.32
N LEU A 4 -15.91 -14.29 -9.99
CA LEU A 4 -15.77 -12.98 -9.36
C LEU A 4 -14.42 -12.36 -9.73
N SER A 5 -14.37 -11.03 -9.86
CA SER A 5 -13.09 -10.32 -9.93
C SER A 5 -12.25 -10.57 -8.67
N LEU A 6 -10.93 -10.41 -8.79
CA LEU A 6 -10.01 -10.64 -7.66
C LEU A 6 -10.34 -9.74 -6.45
N VAL A 7 -10.74 -8.49 -6.73
CA VAL A 7 -11.17 -7.54 -5.69
C VAL A 7 -12.42 -8.04 -4.96
N GLN A 8 -13.43 -8.50 -5.69
CA GLN A 8 -14.66 -9.06 -5.08
C GLN A 8 -14.38 -10.31 -4.23
N GLN A 9 -13.41 -11.13 -4.65
CA GLN A 9 -12.98 -12.29 -3.85
C GLN A 9 -12.32 -11.83 -2.54
N ALA A 10 -11.45 -10.83 -2.59
CA ALA A 10 -10.81 -10.26 -1.41
C ALA A 10 -11.81 -9.56 -0.48
N GLU A 11 -12.78 -8.80 -1.01
CA GLU A 11 -13.85 -8.17 -0.23
C GLU A 11 -14.74 -9.20 0.46
N SER A 12 -15.08 -10.29 -0.24
CA SER A 12 -15.84 -11.41 0.35
C SER A 12 -15.07 -12.08 1.48
N LEU A 13 -13.75 -12.23 1.30
CA LEU A 13 -12.87 -12.77 2.32
C LEU A 13 -12.79 -11.85 3.55
N ALA A 14 -12.60 -10.54 3.34
CA ALA A 14 -12.62 -9.56 4.42
C ALA A 14 -13.93 -9.61 5.21
N ALA A 15 -15.07 -9.69 4.52
CA ALA A 15 -16.38 -9.80 5.15
C ALA A 15 -16.54 -11.11 5.97
N GLN A 16 -16.07 -12.25 5.43
CA GLN A 16 -16.12 -13.54 6.11
C GLN A 16 -15.31 -13.55 7.41
N PHE A 17 -14.20 -12.82 7.45
CA PHE A 17 -13.31 -12.71 8.61
C PHE A 17 -13.59 -11.46 9.45
N GLU A 18 -14.69 -10.74 9.18
CA GLU A 18 -15.08 -9.50 9.88
C GLU A 18 -13.96 -8.43 9.90
N PHE A 19 -13.12 -8.43 8.88
CA PHE A 19 -11.98 -7.51 8.77
C PHE A 19 -12.42 -6.15 8.23
N THR A 20 -12.38 -5.13 9.09
CA THR A 20 -12.90 -3.79 8.81
C THR A 20 -11.86 -2.77 8.36
N GLN A 21 -10.58 -3.16 8.29
CA GLN A 21 -9.44 -2.30 7.94
C GLN A 21 -8.99 -2.52 6.49
N SER A 22 -9.93 -2.82 5.59
CA SER A 22 -9.61 -2.96 4.16
C SER A 22 -9.48 -1.58 3.50
N SER A 23 -8.55 -1.45 2.55
CA SER A 23 -8.37 -0.21 1.78
C SER A 23 -9.68 0.18 1.07
N LEU A 24 -9.97 1.48 1.02
CA LEU A 24 -11.17 2.00 0.38
C LEU A 24 -11.15 1.77 -1.15
N PRO A 25 -12.32 1.62 -1.81
CA PRO A 25 -12.38 1.47 -3.26
C PRO A 25 -11.68 2.60 -4.03
N GLU A 26 -11.70 3.83 -3.51
CA GLU A 26 -11.02 4.99 -4.10
C GLU A 26 -9.49 4.84 -4.07
N VAL A 27 -8.93 4.34 -2.97
CA VAL A 27 -7.50 4.02 -2.86
C VAL A 27 -7.16 2.87 -3.80
N GLY A 28 -7.98 1.82 -3.82
CA GLY A 28 -7.81 0.68 -4.72
C GLY A 28 -7.77 1.08 -6.21
N ARG A 29 -8.67 1.97 -6.65
CA ARG A 29 -8.65 2.52 -8.01
C ARG A 29 -7.39 3.34 -8.30
N LEU A 30 -6.91 4.12 -7.34
CA LEU A 30 -5.64 4.83 -7.47
C LEU A 30 -4.46 3.85 -7.62
N LEU A 31 -4.40 2.82 -6.77
CA LEU A 31 -3.39 1.75 -6.85
C LEU A 31 -3.40 1.04 -8.21
N TYR A 32 -4.59 0.75 -8.74
CA TYR A 32 -4.75 0.16 -10.07
C TYR A 32 -4.13 1.04 -11.15
N VAL A 33 -4.44 2.34 -11.15
CA VAL A 33 -3.88 3.31 -12.11
C VAL A 33 -2.36 3.34 -12.00
N LEU A 34 -1.82 3.55 -10.80
CA LEU A 34 -0.37 3.63 -10.57
C LEU A 34 0.36 2.36 -11.01
N THR A 35 -0.17 1.19 -10.66
CA THR A 35 0.41 -0.10 -11.02
C THR A 35 0.39 -0.33 -12.53
N SER A 36 -0.67 0.10 -13.25
CA SER A 36 -0.80 -0.09 -14.69
C SER A 36 0.27 0.63 -15.54
N HIS A 37 0.94 1.62 -14.96
CA HIS A 37 2.06 2.32 -15.60
C HIS A 37 3.39 1.55 -15.50
N ILE A 38 3.48 0.51 -14.66
CA ILE A 38 4.70 -0.28 -14.45
C ILE A 38 4.65 -1.53 -15.32
N ARG A 39 5.32 -1.45 -16.48
CA ARG A 39 5.40 -2.57 -17.45
C ARG A 39 6.41 -3.64 -17.06
N GLN A 40 7.47 -3.26 -16.36
CA GLN A 40 8.46 -4.19 -15.85
C GLN A 40 9.06 -3.57 -14.60
N GLY A 41 8.92 -4.24 -13.46
CA GLY A 41 9.34 -3.66 -12.19
C GLY A 41 8.97 -4.47 -10.97
N GLN A 42 9.31 -3.93 -9.80
CA GLN A 42 8.97 -4.48 -8.50
C GLN A 42 7.99 -3.56 -7.79
N ILE A 43 6.84 -4.11 -7.44
CA ILE A 43 5.81 -3.44 -6.64
C ILE A 43 5.77 -4.12 -5.28
N ALA A 44 5.60 -3.34 -4.23
CA ALA A 44 5.56 -3.86 -2.88
C ALA A 44 4.44 -3.25 -2.03
N GLU A 45 3.96 -3.99 -1.05
CA GLU A 45 2.94 -3.56 -0.09
C GLU A 45 3.36 -3.93 1.34
N ILE A 46 3.15 -2.99 2.28
CA ILE A 46 3.30 -3.21 3.71
C ILE A 46 1.90 -3.25 4.34
N GLY A 47 1.54 -4.41 4.91
CA GLY A 47 0.23 -4.64 5.52
C GLY A 47 -0.80 -5.03 4.47
N SER A 48 -0.99 -6.33 4.28
CA SER A 48 -1.94 -6.84 3.27
C SER A 48 -3.37 -6.94 3.80
N GLY A 49 -3.55 -7.06 5.12
CA GLY A 49 -4.85 -7.34 5.70
C GLY A 49 -5.48 -8.61 5.11
N CYS A 50 -6.72 -8.51 4.65
CA CYS A 50 -7.38 -9.59 3.89
C CYS A 50 -7.11 -9.55 2.37
N GLY A 51 -6.22 -8.68 1.90
CA GLY A 51 -5.75 -8.64 0.51
C GLY A 51 -6.57 -7.76 -0.44
N VAL A 52 -7.37 -6.81 0.05
CA VAL A 52 -8.20 -5.93 -0.81
C VAL A 52 -7.32 -4.97 -1.61
N GLY A 53 -6.41 -4.22 -0.97
CA GLY A 53 -5.42 -3.36 -1.64
C GLY A 53 -4.54 -4.17 -2.61
N ALA A 54 -3.96 -5.26 -2.12
CA ALA A 54 -3.24 -6.25 -2.93
C ALA A 54 -4.01 -6.71 -4.18
N ALA A 55 -5.30 -7.01 -4.06
CA ALA A 55 -6.13 -7.45 -5.19
C ALA A 55 -6.27 -6.37 -6.26
N TRP A 56 -6.34 -5.09 -5.89
CA TRP A 56 -6.32 -3.98 -6.85
C TRP A 56 -4.99 -3.88 -7.60
N ILE A 57 -3.87 -3.97 -6.87
CA ILE A 57 -2.52 -3.99 -7.46
C ILE A 57 -2.38 -5.17 -8.44
N VAL A 58 -2.67 -6.39 -7.97
CA VAL A 58 -2.54 -7.62 -8.76
C VAL A 58 -3.46 -7.62 -9.98
N SER A 59 -4.59 -6.91 -9.94
CA SER A 59 -5.49 -6.78 -11.09
C SER A 59 -4.95 -5.90 -12.21
N ALA A 60 -3.96 -5.04 -11.92
CA ALA A 60 -3.26 -4.18 -12.90
C ALA A 60 -1.81 -4.61 -13.16
N LEU A 61 -1.31 -5.62 -12.44
CA LEU A 61 0.07 -6.07 -12.49
C LEU A 61 0.43 -6.62 -13.87
N HIS A 62 1.47 -6.07 -14.48
CA HIS A 62 2.00 -6.59 -15.73
C HIS A 62 2.67 -7.98 -15.51
N PRO A 63 2.55 -8.93 -16.45
CA PRO A 63 3.17 -10.26 -16.32
C PRO A 63 4.69 -10.24 -16.09
N ASP A 64 5.38 -9.22 -16.61
CA ASP A 64 6.84 -9.04 -16.45
C ASP A 64 7.22 -8.24 -15.19
N SER A 65 6.24 -7.88 -14.36
CA SER A 65 6.45 -7.23 -13.06
C SER A 65 6.20 -8.20 -11.93
N THR A 66 6.87 -7.99 -10.80
CA THR A 66 6.70 -8.78 -9.57
C THR A 66 5.98 -7.94 -8.51
N PHE A 67 5.03 -8.54 -7.80
CA PHE A 67 4.41 -7.95 -6.62
C PHE A 67 4.75 -8.73 -5.37
N ILE A 68 5.21 -8.04 -4.31
CA ILE A 68 5.48 -8.63 -3.00
C ILE A 68 4.65 -7.90 -1.94
N THR A 69 3.83 -8.62 -1.20
CA THR A 69 3.14 -8.07 -0.03
C THR A 69 3.57 -8.78 1.23
N ILE A 70 3.65 -8.07 2.35
CA ILE A 70 4.02 -8.62 3.64
C ILE A 70 3.00 -8.28 4.72
N GLU A 71 2.65 -9.29 5.51
CA GLU A 71 1.72 -9.17 6.61
C GLU A 71 2.31 -9.76 7.89
N SER A 72 2.16 -9.02 8.98
CA SER A 72 2.65 -9.42 10.30
C SER A 72 1.75 -10.50 10.93
N ASP A 73 0.44 -10.39 10.73
CA ASP A 73 -0.52 -11.37 11.23
C ASP A 73 -0.48 -12.66 10.40
N ARG A 74 -0.20 -13.78 11.07
CA ARG A 74 -0.03 -15.07 10.43
C ARG A 74 -1.31 -15.58 9.76
N GLN A 75 -2.48 -15.31 10.34
CA GLN A 75 -3.75 -15.77 9.78
C GLN A 75 -4.07 -14.99 8.51
N LEU A 76 -3.95 -13.67 8.56
CA LEU A 76 -4.16 -12.79 7.41
C LEU A 76 -3.18 -13.08 6.27
N ALA A 77 -1.88 -13.23 6.57
CA ALA A 77 -0.88 -13.60 5.57
C ALA A 77 -1.23 -14.91 4.84
N LYS A 78 -1.72 -15.93 5.58
CA LYS A 78 -2.14 -17.21 5.01
C LYS A 78 -3.35 -17.06 4.08
N LEU A 79 -4.30 -16.19 4.43
CA LEU A 79 -5.46 -15.91 3.58
C LEU A 79 -5.03 -15.29 2.25
N VAL A 80 -4.13 -14.32 2.29
CA VAL A 80 -3.63 -13.64 1.08
C VAL A 80 -2.75 -14.57 0.22
N GLN A 81 -1.95 -15.43 0.85
CA GLN A 81 -1.23 -16.50 0.15
C GLN A 81 -2.16 -17.43 -0.63
N GLN A 82 -3.28 -17.83 -0.01
CA GLN A 82 -4.27 -18.68 -0.68
C GLN A 82 -4.98 -17.95 -1.81
N LEU A 83 -5.33 -16.67 -1.61
CA LEU A 83 -5.96 -15.83 -2.63
C LEU A 83 -5.11 -15.72 -3.91
N PHE A 84 -3.77 -15.71 -3.78
CA PHE A 84 -2.85 -15.54 -4.91
C PHE A 84 -2.06 -16.80 -5.31
N ALA A 85 -2.37 -17.98 -4.77
CA ALA A 85 -1.59 -19.21 -4.95
C ALA A 85 -1.31 -19.63 -6.42
N GLY A 86 -2.13 -19.16 -7.38
CA GLY A 86 -1.96 -19.44 -8.82
C GLY A 86 -1.17 -18.38 -9.60
N LYS A 87 -0.62 -17.36 -8.94
CA LYS A 87 0.06 -16.23 -9.61
C LYS A 87 1.56 -16.29 -9.35
N SER A 88 2.33 -16.70 -10.35
CA SER A 88 3.78 -16.94 -10.22
C SER A 88 4.60 -15.68 -9.94
N ASN A 89 4.10 -14.50 -10.33
CA ASN A 89 4.75 -13.20 -10.12
C ASN A 89 4.17 -12.43 -8.91
N VAL A 90 3.45 -13.10 -8.02
CA VAL A 90 2.89 -12.53 -6.79
C VAL A 90 3.37 -13.32 -5.58
N HIS A 91 3.95 -12.61 -4.61
CA HIS A 91 4.50 -13.20 -3.40
C HIS A 91 3.86 -12.58 -2.16
N ALA A 92 3.07 -13.36 -1.43
CA ALA A 92 2.52 -12.95 -0.14
C ALA A 92 3.34 -13.57 1.00
N LEU A 93 3.96 -12.71 1.81
CA LEU A 93 4.88 -13.08 2.88
C LEU A 93 4.22 -12.86 4.24
N GLN A 94 4.64 -13.67 5.21
CA GLN A 94 4.37 -13.43 6.63
C GLN A 94 5.67 -12.93 7.27
N GLY A 95 5.66 -11.77 7.94
CA GLY A 95 6.88 -11.24 8.55
C GLY A 95 6.80 -9.78 8.97
N ASP A 96 7.95 -9.24 9.37
CA ASP A 96 8.10 -7.80 9.64
C ASP A 96 8.28 -7.06 8.33
N TRP A 97 7.76 -5.84 8.24
CA TRP A 97 7.87 -5.05 7.02
C TRP A 97 9.31 -4.82 6.55
N ARG A 98 10.31 -4.89 7.44
CA ARG A 98 11.73 -4.80 7.07
C ARG A 98 12.21 -5.98 6.23
N ASP A 99 11.59 -7.15 6.36
CA ASP A 99 11.93 -8.32 5.53
C ASP A 99 11.64 -8.05 4.05
N LEU A 100 10.66 -7.17 3.77
CA LEU A 100 10.34 -6.70 2.42
C LEU A 100 11.52 -5.96 1.78
N LEU A 101 12.38 -5.29 2.56
CA LEU A 101 13.49 -4.49 2.04
C LEU A 101 14.54 -5.34 1.31
N THR A 102 14.56 -6.66 1.53
CA THR A 102 15.42 -7.59 0.77
C THR A 102 15.06 -7.65 -0.72
N TYR A 103 13.84 -7.24 -1.08
CA TYR A 103 13.34 -7.17 -2.45
C TYR A 103 13.46 -5.77 -3.06
N ALA A 104 13.95 -4.77 -2.32
CA ALA A 104 14.19 -3.44 -2.86
C ALA A 104 15.25 -3.47 -3.99
N PRO A 105 15.23 -2.52 -4.95
CA PRO A 105 14.41 -1.31 -4.98
C PRO A 105 13.07 -1.48 -5.71
N PHE A 106 12.07 -0.69 -5.27
CA PHE A 106 10.70 -0.72 -5.78
C PHE A 106 10.38 0.41 -6.76
N ASP A 107 9.58 0.10 -7.77
CA ASP A 107 8.94 1.06 -8.67
C ASP A 107 7.68 1.67 -8.02
N LEU A 108 6.98 0.89 -7.19
CA LEU A 108 5.85 1.33 -6.38
C LEU A 108 5.86 0.63 -5.02
N LEU A 109 5.74 1.38 -3.94
CA LEU A 109 5.52 0.87 -2.58
C LEU A 109 4.18 1.39 -2.04
N PHE A 110 3.29 0.49 -1.63
CA PHE A 110 2.07 0.84 -0.91
C PHE A 110 2.28 0.63 0.59
N ALA A 111 2.24 1.71 1.37
CA ALA A 111 2.38 1.69 2.83
C ALA A 111 1.02 1.91 3.49
N ASP A 112 0.19 0.87 3.42
CA ASP A 112 -1.15 0.81 4.02
C ASP A 112 -1.02 0.72 5.54
N GLY A 113 -0.33 -0.33 6.01
CA GLY A 113 -0.22 -0.67 7.42
C GLY A 113 1.09 -0.28 8.11
N GLY A 114 1.00 -0.24 9.44
CA GLY A 114 2.16 -0.27 10.33
C GLY A 114 2.84 1.06 10.60
N LYS A 115 3.83 1.02 11.50
CA LYS A 115 4.54 2.22 11.96
C LYS A 115 5.65 2.66 11.00
N ALA A 116 5.92 1.92 9.92
CA ALA A 116 7.07 2.13 9.04
C ALA A 116 7.16 3.57 8.51
N LYS A 117 6.03 4.11 8.01
CA LYS A 117 5.92 5.50 7.51
C LYS A 117 6.17 6.59 8.56
N VAL A 118 6.19 6.22 9.85
CA VAL A 118 6.48 7.10 10.99
C VAL A 118 7.87 6.81 11.60
N THR A 119 8.24 5.55 11.77
CA THR A 119 9.44 5.15 12.51
C THR A 119 10.70 5.18 11.67
N GLU A 120 10.60 4.84 10.39
CA GLU A 120 11.75 4.70 9.49
C GLU A 120 11.44 5.22 8.07
N PRO A 121 10.90 6.44 7.92
CA PRO A 121 10.47 6.93 6.61
C PRO A 121 11.63 7.09 5.61
N GLN A 122 12.84 7.42 6.10
CA GLN A 122 14.04 7.48 5.25
C GLN A 122 14.41 6.10 4.65
N THR A 123 14.20 5.03 5.41
CA THR A 123 14.41 3.65 4.93
C THR A 123 13.46 3.34 3.78
N LEU A 124 12.19 3.76 3.90
CA LEU A 124 11.20 3.58 2.84
C LEU A 124 11.53 4.38 1.57
N ILE A 125 11.98 5.64 1.72
CA ILE A 125 12.46 6.43 0.57
C ILE A 125 13.63 5.71 -0.12
N THR A 126 14.61 5.24 0.65
CA THR A 126 15.81 4.58 0.10
C THR A 126 15.48 3.25 -0.60
N ALA A 127 14.39 2.59 -0.20
CA ALA A 127 13.90 1.37 -0.83
C ALA A 127 13.20 1.60 -2.18
N LEU A 128 12.90 2.85 -2.56
CA LEU A 128 12.38 3.16 -3.90
C LEU A 128 13.53 3.27 -4.91
N LYS A 129 13.28 2.93 -6.17
CA LYS A 129 14.14 3.36 -7.27
C LYS A 129 14.11 4.90 -7.40
N PRO A 130 15.13 5.54 -7.99
CA PRO A 130 14.99 6.90 -8.50
C PRO A 130 13.78 6.96 -9.47
N GLY A 131 12.86 7.89 -9.24
CA GLY A 131 11.57 7.97 -9.93
C GLY A 131 10.48 7.03 -9.41
N GLY A 132 10.81 6.10 -8.51
CA GLY A 132 9.86 5.19 -7.87
C GLY A 132 8.86 5.93 -6.99
N LEU A 133 7.68 5.33 -6.83
CA LEU A 133 6.54 5.92 -6.14
C LEU A 133 6.30 5.24 -4.78
N ILE A 134 5.81 6.02 -3.81
CA ILE A 134 5.23 5.49 -2.59
C ILE A 134 3.86 6.13 -2.33
N LEU A 135 2.89 5.30 -1.98
CA LEU A 135 1.56 5.72 -1.56
C LEU A 135 1.39 5.40 -0.08
N LEU A 136 1.13 6.43 0.73
CA LEU A 136 0.84 6.30 2.16
C LEU A 136 -0.67 6.41 2.38
N ASP A 137 -1.29 5.36 2.91
CA ASP A 137 -2.74 5.36 3.24
C ASP A 137 -3.01 5.81 4.68
N ASP A 138 -4.26 5.71 5.11
CA ASP A 138 -4.74 5.94 6.48
C ASP A 138 -4.52 7.37 6.99
N LEU A 139 -4.65 8.36 6.10
CA LEU A 139 -4.59 9.77 6.48
C LEU A 139 -5.99 10.36 6.52
N THR A 140 -6.35 10.96 7.65
CA THR A 140 -7.55 11.77 7.78
C THR A 140 -7.22 13.22 7.43
N PRO A 141 -8.04 13.94 6.62
CA PRO A 141 -7.89 15.39 6.44
C PRO A 141 -8.03 16.14 7.77
N GLU A 142 -7.29 17.24 7.92
CA GLU A 142 -7.19 17.98 9.20
C GLU A 142 -8.55 18.42 9.77
N GLU A 143 -9.50 18.82 8.93
CA GLU A 143 -10.83 19.24 9.39
C GLU A 143 -11.67 18.10 10.01
N TYR A 144 -11.25 16.85 9.83
CA TYR A 144 -11.87 15.66 10.40
C TYR A 144 -11.03 15.03 11.51
N TRP A 145 -9.93 15.67 11.93
CA TRP A 145 -9.14 15.16 13.04
C TRP A 145 -9.94 15.16 14.35
N PRO A 146 -9.72 14.15 15.22
CA PRO A 146 -10.27 14.15 16.56
C PRO A 146 -9.81 15.37 17.36
N SER A 147 -10.64 15.88 18.28
CA SER A 147 -10.33 17.09 19.06
C SER A 147 -9.02 16.98 19.86
N GLN A 148 -8.62 15.79 20.29
CA GLN A 148 -7.34 15.58 20.97
C GLN A 148 -6.10 15.84 20.09
N TRP A 149 -6.27 15.92 18.77
CA TRP A 149 -5.23 16.26 17.78
C TRP A 149 -5.23 17.74 17.37
N GLN A 150 -6.17 18.54 17.86
CA GLN A 150 -6.26 19.95 17.51
C GLN A 150 -4.98 20.70 17.90
N GLY A 151 -4.40 21.45 16.95
CA GLY A 151 -3.16 22.20 17.12
C GLY A 151 -1.89 21.34 17.18
N ARG A 152 -1.98 20.02 16.94
CA ARG A 152 -0.80 19.15 16.82
C ARG A 152 -0.32 19.11 15.38
N THR A 153 0.98 18.90 15.22
CA THR A 153 1.58 18.56 13.93
C THR A 153 1.42 17.07 13.65
N ASP A 154 1.05 16.72 12.42
CA ASP A 154 1.11 15.33 11.96
C ASP A 154 2.54 15.00 11.50
N PRO A 155 3.27 14.10 12.19
CA PRO A 155 4.64 13.77 11.84
C PRO A 155 4.78 13.14 10.45
N ILE A 156 3.73 12.47 9.93
CA ILE A 156 3.75 11.93 8.58
C ILE A 156 3.75 13.07 7.57
N ARG A 157 2.82 14.03 7.71
CA ARG A 157 2.77 15.21 6.83
C ARG A 157 4.00 16.09 6.95
N GLU A 158 4.51 16.33 8.17
CA GLU A 158 5.75 17.10 8.39
C GLU A 158 6.94 16.49 7.63
N PHE A 159 7.14 15.18 7.75
CA PHE A 159 8.25 14.52 7.08
C PHE A 159 8.02 14.42 5.56
N TRP A 160 6.93 13.78 5.15
CA TRP A 160 6.74 13.35 3.77
C TRP A 160 6.42 14.49 2.80
N LEU A 161 5.89 15.62 3.28
CA LEU A 161 5.63 16.78 2.41
C LEU A 161 6.80 17.77 2.35
N LYS A 162 7.87 17.55 3.12
CA LYS A 162 9.00 18.50 3.22
C LYS A 162 10.37 17.88 3.00
N ASP A 163 10.50 16.56 2.99
CA ASP A 163 11.79 15.92 2.73
C ASP A 163 12.30 16.24 1.31
N PRO A 164 13.55 16.74 1.16
CA PRO A 164 14.05 17.22 -0.12
C PRO A 164 14.39 16.12 -1.13
N HIS A 165 14.43 14.85 -0.72
CA HIS A 165 14.74 13.72 -1.61
C HIS A 165 13.51 13.22 -2.36
N ILE A 166 12.32 13.70 -2.00
CA ILE A 166 11.05 13.32 -2.62
C ILE A 166 10.29 14.54 -3.13
N ALA A 167 9.49 14.34 -4.18
CA ALA A 167 8.42 15.25 -4.54
C ALA A 167 7.11 14.59 -4.12
N ALA A 168 6.36 15.23 -3.22
CA ALA A 168 5.18 14.66 -2.60
C ALA A 168 3.97 15.59 -2.68
N THR A 169 2.79 14.98 -2.75
CA THR A 169 1.51 15.68 -2.63
C THR A 169 0.52 14.85 -1.83
N GLU A 170 -0.33 15.53 -1.06
CA GLU A 170 -1.52 14.91 -0.49
C GLU A 170 -2.65 14.90 -1.53
N ILE A 171 -3.39 13.80 -1.60
CA ILE A 171 -4.54 13.62 -2.48
C ILE A 171 -5.73 13.21 -1.62
N ARG A 172 -6.83 13.96 -1.72
CA ARG A 172 -8.10 13.54 -1.14
C ARG A 172 -8.71 12.44 -2.02
N VAL A 173 -8.79 11.23 -1.48
CA VAL A 173 -9.46 10.11 -2.15
C VAL A 173 -10.96 10.09 -1.84
N THR A 174 -11.35 10.56 -0.66
CA THR A 174 -12.74 10.84 -0.30
C THR A 174 -12.82 12.16 0.48
N ALA A 175 -14.02 12.57 0.87
CA ALA A 175 -14.16 13.74 1.76
C ALA A 175 -13.43 13.55 3.09
N LYS A 176 -13.34 12.32 3.62
CA LYS A 176 -12.82 12.02 4.97
C LYS A 176 -11.50 11.24 4.98
N ASN A 177 -10.95 10.93 3.81
CA ASN A 177 -9.71 10.15 3.69
C ASN A 177 -8.82 10.78 2.62
N SER A 178 -7.55 10.89 2.97
CA SER A 178 -6.46 11.34 2.14
C SER A 178 -5.40 10.24 2.05
N VAL A 179 -4.58 10.35 1.02
CA VAL A 179 -3.33 9.61 0.86
C VAL A 179 -2.21 10.61 0.58
N ILE A 180 -0.96 10.26 0.89
CA ILE A 180 0.20 10.98 0.36
C ILE A 180 0.81 10.13 -0.74
N LEU A 181 0.97 10.73 -1.92
CA LEU A 181 1.72 10.16 -3.02
C LEU A 181 3.05 10.91 -3.13
N ALA A 182 4.16 10.18 -3.09
CA ALA A 182 5.48 10.74 -3.25
C ALA A 182 6.28 9.99 -4.32
N THR A 183 7.15 10.70 -5.03
CA THR A 183 8.16 10.12 -5.93
C THR A 183 9.55 10.44 -5.42
N ARG A 184 10.45 9.46 -5.47
CA ARG A 184 11.86 9.66 -5.16
C ARG A 184 12.56 10.40 -6.29
N THR A 185 13.20 11.53 -6.00
CA THR A 185 13.80 12.40 -7.04
C THR A 185 15.24 12.04 -7.40
N GLN A 186 15.98 11.38 -6.52
CA GLN A 186 17.39 10.99 -6.70
C GLN A 186 17.70 9.61 -6.13
#